data_AF-A0AAV6UPD6-F1
#
_entry.id   AF-A0AAV6UPD6-F1
#
_cell.length_a   1.000
_cell.length_b   1.000
_cell.length_c   1.000
_cell.angle_alpha   90.00
_cell.angle_beta   90.00
_cell.angle_gamma   90.00
#
_symmetry.space_group_name_H-M   'P 1'
#
loop_
_entity.id
_entity.type
_entity.pdbx_description
1 polymer ?
#
loop_
_entity_poly.entity_id
_entity_poly.type
_entity_poly.pdbx_seq_one_letter_code
_entity_poly.pdbx_strand_id
1 'polypeptide(L)'
;MVIHKDKIMAFKFRKGADNGLWCSTLLPVCLIPFINADSGFHLLNFAICSTCCLFSIFTEQKSPTSNSYRNGITISGYAALLSLFLSHWFSYNLVVMFIVCHATLWYYSYLVRNLLLYCPGSFTLGEAQLISQGVIMFLHCCIVTLLNEYNVLNNGLHFQVVPESVRSLQIMLLGTFLLLQTLYMVPFLKEGLKFFISCFAVLFLMMGAWQISLKQNVFLWLFSFCNHSKTRMLIILFWFVSTLASVTIVIITNKWEISKGSSITRKYFHLIINAIYIPGILYDQELLIFASGVALTIFILLEVCRIINAFIIGPVIEDAFQVFLDEKDSGFLILSHIYLLIGCSSPIWLYGYSSNSQSAHISLFSGVISVGFGDTAAAIGGTLFGQNNWKGSKKTYEGTICAFTVQLITSLFFLSYGHVFSTWNVFLTVIAIFSTSILEAKTTQVDNLVLPLFLFSFLSWIL
;
A
#
# COMPACT_ATOMS: atom_id res chain seq x y z
N MET A 1 -18.88 20.24 14.41
CA MET A 1 -19.88 20.45 13.34
C MET A 1 -20.83 19.26 13.36
N VAL A 2 -22.13 19.51 13.58
CA VAL A 2 -23.17 18.48 13.75
C VAL A 2 -23.35 17.74 12.42
N ILE A 3 -22.95 16.47 12.38
CA ILE A 3 -23.16 15.59 11.23
C ILE A 3 -24.65 15.23 11.20
N HIS A 4 -25.37 15.74 10.20
CA HIS A 4 -26.70 15.28 9.84
C HIS A 4 -26.70 13.76 9.67
N LYS A 5 -27.20 13.05 10.68
CA LYS A 5 -27.83 11.75 10.47
C LYS A 5 -29.10 12.01 9.64
N ASP A 6 -29.34 11.20 8.62
CA ASP A 6 -30.57 11.12 7.81
C ASP A 6 -30.65 11.84 6.45
N LYS A 7 -29.53 12.07 5.77
CA LYS A 7 -29.52 12.05 4.30
C LYS A 7 -28.82 10.77 3.84
N ILE A 8 -29.51 9.94 3.05
CA ILE A 8 -28.89 8.83 2.32
C ILE A 8 -27.86 9.47 1.38
N MET A 9 -26.60 9.57 1.83
CA MET A 9 -25.52 10.11 1.03
C MET A 9 -25.19 9.09 -0.05
N ALA A 10 -25.56 9.38 -1.30
CA ALA A 10 -25.09 8.66 -2.47
C ALA A 10 -23.55 8.59 -2.44
N PHE A 11 -22.96 7.46 -2.85
CA PHE A 11 -21.52 7.38 -3.01
C PHE A 11 -21.06 8.42 -4.02
N LYS A 12 -20.07 9.24 -3.62
CA LYS A 12 -19.40 10.16 -4.52
C LYS A 12 -18.07 9.55 -4.92
N PHE A 13 -18.02 8.92 -6.09
CA PHE A 13 -16.78 8.36 -6.62
C PHE A 13 -15.83 9.45 -7.12
N ARG A 14 -14.55 9.11 -7.21
CA ARG A 14 -13.52 9.97 -7.81
C ARG A 14 -13.90 10.34 -9.24
N LYS A 15 -13.74 11.61 -9.59
CA LYS A 15 -14.12 12.13 -10.92
C LYS A 15 -13.14 11.68 -11.99
N GLY A 16 -13.64 11.52 -13.22
CA GLY A 16 -12.80 11.23 -14.39
C GLY A 16 -12.21 9.81 -14.42
N ALA A 17 -12.72 8.89 -13.61
CA ALA A 17 -12.29 7.50 -13.59
C ALA A 17 -13.45 6.53 -13.73
N ASP A 18 -13.17 5.38 -14.35
CA ASP A 18 -14.08 4.25 -14.34
C ASP A 18 -14.14 3.59 -12.94
N ASN A 19 -15.07 2.65 -12.76
CA ASN A 19 -15.27 1.98 -11.47
C ASN A 19 -14.05 1.16 -11.01
N GLY A 20 -13.12 0.80 -11.90
CA GLY A 20 -11.86 0.15 -11.54
C GLY A 20 -11.98 -1.25 -10.96
N LEU A 21 -13.10 -1.97 -11.12
CA LEU A 21 -13.36 -3.27 -10.44
C LEU A 21 -12.22 -4.29 -10.55
N TRP A 22 -11.46 -4.27 -11.65
CA TRP A 22 -10.28 -5.10 -11.87
C TRP A 22 -9.17 -4.88 -10.83
N CYS A 23 -9.12 -3.72 -10.15
CA CYS A 23 -8.12 -3.47 -9.10
C CYS A 23 -8.21 -4.51 -7.97
N SER A 24 -9.40 -5.03 -7.68
CA SER A 24 -9.62 -6.07 -6.65
C SER A 24 -8.95 -7.41 -6.97
N THR A 25 -8.53 -7.65 -8.21
CA THR A 25 -7.82 -8.88 -8.61
C THR A 25 -6.31 -8.78 -8.40
N LEU A 26 -5.75 -7.57 -8.25
CA LEU A 26 -4.30 -7.36 -8.20
C LEU A 26 -3.63 -8.11 -7.05
N LEU A 27 -4.11 -7.92 -5.81
CA LEU A 27 -3.51 -8.59 -4.65
C LEU A 27 -3.60 -10.13 -4.72
N PRO A 28 -4.76 -10.75 -5.05
CA PRO A 28 -4.83 -12.18 -5.30
C PRO A 28 -3.79 -12.66 -6.32
N VAL A 29 -3.67 -12.01 -7.47
CA VAL A 29 -2.74 -12.42 -8.54
C VAL A 29 -1.28 -12.27 -8.09
N CYS A 30 -0.95 -11.22 -7.35
CA CYS A 30 0.39 -11.01 -6.79
C CYS A 30 0.84 -12.14 -5.86
N LEU A 31 -0.09 -12.81 -5.19
CA LEU A 31 0.22 -13.88 -4.22
C LEU A 31 0.37 -15.26 -4.86
N ILE A 32 -0.12 -15.47 -6.09
CA ILE A 32 -0.11 -16.78 -6.77
C ILE A 32 1.29 -17.43 -6.81
N PRO A 33 2.37 -16.72 -7.19
CA PRO A 33 3.69 -17.32 -7.30
C PRO A 33 4.22 -17.90 -5.98
N PHE A 34 3.74 -17.37 -4.85
CA PHE A 34 4.22 -17.71 -3.52
C PHE A 34 3.38 -18.77 -2.80
N ILE A 35 2.25 -19.21 -3.39
CA ILE A 35 1.32 -20.17 -2.74
C ILE A 35 2.04 -21.45 -2.29
N ASN A 36 3.02 -21.90 -3.07
CA ASN A 36 3.80 -23.12 -2.78
C ASN A 36 5.18 -22.83 -2.16
N ALA A 37 5.53 -21.55 -1.95
CA ALA A 37 6.90 -21.15 -1.57
C ALA A 37 7.16 -21.30 -0.06
N ASP A 38 6.15 -21.10 0.77
CA ASP A 38 6.28 -21.05 2.23
C ASP A 38 5.37 -22.07 2.94
N SER A 39 5.37 -22.06 4.27
CA SER A 39 4.58 -22.92 5.16
C SER A 39 3.05 -22.69 5.10
N GLY A 40 2.53 -22.20 3.97
CA GLY A 40 1.11 -21.90 3.72
C GLY A 40 0.68 -20.47 4.06
N PHE A 41 1.59 -19.58 4.44
CA PHE A 41 1.26 -18.18 4.76
C PHE A 41 0.69 -17.41 3.56
N HIS A 42 1.39 -17.45 2.43
CA HIS A 42 0.91 -16.80 1.19
C HIS A 42 -0.35 -17.45 0.66
N LEU A 43 -0.54 -18.76 0.86
CA LEU A 43 -1.80 -19.42 0.50
C LEU A 43 -2.98 -18.89 1.34
N LEU A 44 -2.79 -18.69 2.65
CA LEU A 44 -3.81 -18.11 3.51
C LEU A 44 -4.20 -16.70 3.02
N ASN A 45 -3.21 -15.84 2.78
CA ASN A 45 -3.44 -14.49 2.25
C ASN A 45 -4.11 -14.52 0.88
N PHE A 46 -3.68 -15.43 -0.01
CA PHE A 46 -4.28 -15.62 -1.33
C PHE A 46 -5.76 -15.99 -1.22
N ALA A 47 -6.10 -16.95 -0.36
CA ALA A 47 -7.47 -17.42 -0.18
C ALA A 47 -8.38 -16.30 0.37
N ILE A 48 -7.89 -15.52 1.33
CA ILE A 48 -8.61 -14.38 1.91
C ILE A 48 -8.83 -13.29 0.84
N CYS A 49 -7.77 -12.83 0.18
CA CYS A 49 -7.87 -11.79 -0.84
C CYS A 49 -8.76 -12.22 -2.00
N SER A 50 -8.65 -13.48 -2.45
CA SER A 50 -9.50 -14.04 -3.51
C SER A 50 -10.98 -14.06 -3.12
N THR A 51 -11.28 -14.41 -1.86
CA THR A 51 -12.66 -14.42 -1.35
C THR A 51 -13.21 -13.00 -1.25
N CYS A 52 -12.43 -12.03 -0.78
CA CYS A 52 -12.80 -10.61 -0.80
C CYS A 52 -13.07 -10.09 -2.22
N CYS A 53 -12.22 -10.48 -3.18
CA CYS A 53 -12.39 -10.15 -4.60
C CYS A 53 -13.69 -10.74 -5.16
N LEU A 54 -13.93 -12.04 -5.00
CA LEU A 54 -15.16 -12.70 -5.45
C LEU A 54 -16.39 -12.07 -4.81
N PHE A 55 -16.38 -11.88 -3.49
CA PHE A 55 -17.46 -11.19 -2.79
C PHE A 55 -17.77 -9.82 -3.41
N SER A 56 -16.75 -9.06 -3.76
CA SER A 56 -16.90 -7.72 -4.35
C SER A 56 -17.41 -7.71 -5.80
N ILE A 57 -17.15 -8.77 -6.57
CA ILE A 57 -17.68 -8.94 -7.93
C ILE A 57 -19.17 -9.28 -7.89
N PHE A 58 -19.56 -10.15 -6.94
CA PHE A 58 -20.92 -10.70 -6.87
C PHE A 58 -21.88 -9.89 -5.97
N THR A 59 -21.37 -8.94 -5.18
CA THR A 59 -22.21 -8.01 -4.43
C THR A 59 -22.22 -6.63 -5.09
N GLU A 60 -23.42 -6.11 -5.36
CA GLU A 60 -23.60 -4.74 -5.82
C GLU A 60 -23.34 -3.76 -4.66
N GLN A 61 -22.08 -3.56 -4.29
CA GLN A 61 -21.65 -2.42 -3.48
C GLN A 61 -21.73 -1.09 -4.26
N LYS A 62 -22.60 -1.00 -5.27
CA LYS A 62 -22.78 0.16 -6.14
C LYS A 62 -23.68 1.23 -5.53
N SER A 63 -24.44 0.89 -4.49
CA SER A 63 -25.31 1.84 -3.81
C SER A 63 -25.19 1.79 -2.29
N PRO A 64 -25.31 2.94 -1.59
CA PRO A 64 -25.35 3.00 -0.13
C PRO A 64 -26.61 2.35 0.46
N THR A 65 -27.60 2.05 -0.39
CA THR A 65 -28.87 1.39 -0.04
C THR A 65 -28.86 -0.12 -0.33
N SER A 66 -27.70 -0.71 -0.65
CA SER A 66 -27.60 -2.15 -0.92
C SER A 66 -28.27 -2.96 0.20
N ASN A 67 -29.16 -3.88 -0.16
CA ASN A 67 -30.02 -4.58 0.78
C ASN A 67 -29.17 -5.40 1.79
N SER A 68 -29.08 -4.91 3.04
CA SER A 68 -28.21 -5.45 4.09
C SER A 68 -28.40 -6.96 4.30
N TYR A 69 -29.63 -7.45 4.13
CA TYR A 69 -29.97 -8.87 4.24
C TYR A 69 -29.37 -9.74 3.13
N ARG A 70 -29.43 -9.28 1.87
CA ARG A 70 -28.85 -10.00 0.71
C ARG A 70 -27.32 -10.04 0.78
N ASN A 71 -26.72 -8.97 1.28
CA ASN A 71 -25.29 -8.92 1.56
C ASN A 71 -24.92 -9.88 2.71
N GLY A 72 -25.74 -9.98 3.76
CA GLY A 72 -25.52 -10.93 4.86
C GLY A 72 -25.53 -12.40 4.40
N ILE A 73 -26.48 -12.80 3.56
CA ILE A 73 -26.56 -14.17 3.03
C ILE A 73 -25.35 -14.48 2.14
N THR A 74 -24.98 -13.56 1.24
CA THR A 74 -23.82 -13.74 0.36
C THR A 74 -22.52 -13.83 1.17
N ILE A 75 -22.34 -12.98 2.19
CA ILE A 75 -21.20 -13.07 3.12
C ILE A 75 -21.15 -14.46 3.76
N SER A 76 -22.27 -14.96 4.29
CA SER A 76 -22.31 -16.28 4.93
C SER A 76 -21.94 -17.42 3.95
N GLY A 77 -22.38 -17.34 2.69
CA GLY A 77 -22.02 -18.31 1.66
C GLY A 77 -20.52 -18.34 1.33
N TYR A 78 -19.92 -17.16 1.10
CA TYR A 78 -18.47 -17.06 0.85
C TYR A 78 -17.64 -17.43 2.08
N ALA A 79 -18.09 -17.04 3.28
CA ALA A 79 -17.44 -17.45 4.54
C ALA A 79 -17.46 -18.97 4.71
N ALA A 80 -18.57 -19.63 4.39
CA ALA A 80 -18.67 -21.09 4.44
C ALA A 80 -17.67 -21.75 3.48
N LEU A 81 -17.61 -21.32 2.22
CA LEU A 81 -16.68 -21.86 1.22
C LEU A 81 -15.21 -21.67 1.65
N LEU A 82 -14.84 -20.46 2.09
CA LEU A 82 -13.49 -20.19 2.55
C LEU A 82 -13.16 -21.01 3.81
N SER A 83 -14.11 -21.14 4.75
CA SER A 83 -13.88 -21.93 5.96
C SER A 83 -13.69 -23.42 5.69
N LEU A 84 -14.40 -23.99 4.70
CA LEU A 84 -14.20 -25.37 4.26
C LEU A 84 -12.80 -25.55 3.65
N PHE A 85 -12.38 -24.61 2.79
CA PHE A 85 -11.05 -24.63 2.21
C PHE A 85 -9.95 -24.57 3.27
N LEU A 86 -10.04 -23.59 4.20
CA LEU A 86 -9.05 -23.41 5.26
C LEU A 86 -9.03 -24.56 6.26
N SER A 87 -10.20 -25.10 6.61
CA SER A 87 -10.31 -26.27 7.49
C SER A 87 -9.68 -27.51 6.85
N HIS A 88 -9.89 -27.72 5.55
CA HIS A 88 -9.29 -28.82 4.82
C HIS A 88 -7.77 -28.69 4.71
N TRP A 89 -7.27 -27.51 4.30
CA TRP A 89 -5.84 -27.31 4.04
C TRP A 89 -5.00 -27.24 5.32
N PHE A 90 -5.46 -26.49 6.32
CA PHE A 90 -4.69 -26.22 7.53
C PHE A 90 -5.12 -27.07 8.73
N SER A 91 -6.06 -28.00 8.54
CA SER A 91 -6.59 -28.88 9.59
C SER A 91 -7.15 -28.13 10.81
N TYR A 92 -7.68 -26.92 10.59
CA TYR A 92 -8.30 -26.11 11.63
C TYR A 92 -9.77 -26.47 11.86
N ASN A 93 -10.29 -26.17 13.06
CA ASN A 93 -11.69 -26.37 13.38
C ASN A 93 -12.59 -25.53 12.46
N LEU A 94 -13.52 -26.20 11.76
CA LEU A 94 -14.40 -25.58 10.78
C LEU A 94 -15.26 -24.45 11.36
N VAL A 95 -15.78 -24.62 12.58
CA VAL A 95 -16.65 -23.60 13.22
C VAL A 95 -15.85 -22.34 13.55
N VAL A 96 -14.63 -22.50 14.08
CA VAL A 96 -13.73 -21.38 14.36
C VAL A 96 -13.36 -20.66 13.06
N MET A 97 -12.99 -21.41 12.02
CA MET A 97 -12.67 -20.84 10.71
C MET A 97 -13.87 -20.11 10.09
N PHE A 98 -15.07 -20.64 10.24
CA PHE A 98 -16.29 -19.99 9.77
C PHE A 98 -16.50 -18.62 10.44
N ILE A 99 -16.36 -18.56 11.77
CA ILE A 99 -16.48 -17.29 12.52
C ILE A 99 -15.44 -16.27 12.07
N VAL A 100 -14.18 -16.70 11.92
CA VAL A 100 -13.08 -15.81 11.48
C VAL A 100 -13.30 -15.32 10.05
N CYS A 101 -13.68 -16.20 9.12
CA CYS A 101 -13.96 -15.84 7.72
C CYS A 101 -15.16 -14.89 7.62
N HIS A 102 -16.20 -15.13 8.43
CA HIS A 102 -17.39 -14.28 8.48
C HIS A 102 -17.07 -12.88 8.99
N ALA A 103 -16.34 -12.80 10.10
CA ALA A 103 -15.86 -11.53 10.65
C ALA A 103 -14.97 -10.77 9.64
N THR A 104 -14.10 -11.49 8.93
CA THR A 104 -13.21 -10.92 7.91
C THR A 104 -14.02 -10.29 6.77
N LEU A 105 -15.00 -11.00 6.20
CA LEU A 105 -15.81 -10.50 5.10
C LEU A 105 -16.73 -9.35 5.52
N TRP A 106 -17.28 -9.40 6.73
CA TRP A 106 -18.03 -8.28 7.29
C TRP A 106 -17.19 -7.03 7.44
N TYR A 107 -16.00 -7.20 8.00
CA TYR A 107 -15.09 -6.08 8.22
C TYR A 107 -14.54 -5.51 6.89
N TYR A 108 -14.26 -6.37 5.91
CA TYR A 108 -13.94 -5.96 4.53
C TYR A 108 -15.06 -5.10 3.92
N SER A 109 -16.31 -5.60 3.99
CA SER A 109 -17.48 -4.87 3.48
C SER A 109 -17.69 -3.54 4.19
N TYR A 110 -17.48 -3.51 5.51
CA TYR A 110 -17.51 -2.29 6.33
C TYR A 110 -16.46 -1.27 5.88
N LEU A 111 -15.21 -1.69 5.65
CA LEU A 111 -14.13 -0.82 5.20
C LEU A 111 -14.43 -0.20 3.83
N VAL A 112 -14.79 -1.01 2.83
CA VAL A 112 -15.10 -0.51 1.47
C VAL A 112 -16.22 0.53 1.53
N ARG A 113 -17.31 0.21 2.25
CA ARG A 113 -18.45 1.12 2.40
C ARG A 113 -18.05 2.43 3.08
N ASN A 114 -17.26 2.38 4.16
CA ASN A 114 -16.88 3.59 4.89
C ASN A 114 -15.90 4.46 4.12
N LEU A 115 -14.96 3.87 3.37
CA LEU A 115 -14.09 4.64 2.47
C LEU A 115 -14.94 5.41 1.44
N LEU A 116 -15.92 4.75 0.82
CA LEU A 116 -16.79 5.39 -0.18
C LEU A 116 -17.77 6.42 0.41
N LEU A 117 -18.23 6.25 1.65
CA LEU A 117 -19.14 7.19 2.33
C LEU A 117 -18.42 8.40 2.91
N TYR A 118 -17.34 8.16 3.63
CA TYR A 118 -16.71 9.18 4.48
C TYR A 118 -15.52 9.87 3.81
N CYS A 119 -15.05 9.37 2.67
CA CYS A 119 -13.99 10.01 1.88
C CYS A 119 -14.50 10.39 0.47
N PRO A 120 -15.56 11.20 0.37
CA PRO A 120 -16.26 11.44 -0.89
C PRO A 120 -15.32 12.04 -1.95
N GLY A 121 -15.35 11.47 -3.15
CA GLY A 121 -14.55 11.89 -4.30
C GLY A 121 -13.11 11.39 -4.30
N SER A 122 -12.67 10.63 -3.28
CA SER A 122 -11.26 10.21 -3.15
C SER A 122 -10.96 8.86 -3.80
N PHE A 123 -11.97 7.98 -3.91
CA PHE A 123 -11.79 6.60 -4.39
C PHE A 123 -12.73 6.27 -5.54
N THR A 124 -12.26 5.45 -6.48
CA THR A 124 -13.13 4.58 -7.27
C THR A 124 -13.57 3.37 -6.43
N LEU A 125 -14.53 2.59 -6.94
CA LEU A 125 -14.94 1.35 -6.26
C LEU A 125 -13.77 0.37 -6.15
N GLY A 126 -13.01 0.18 -7.23
CA GLY A 126 -11.85 -0.70 -7.28
C GLY A 126 -10.70 -0.27 -6.36
N GLU A 127 -10.41 1.04 -6.29
CA GLU A 127 -9.38 1.57 -5.39
C GLU A 127 -9.75 1.31 -3.92
N ALA A 128 -11.02 1.55 -3.54
CA ALA A 128 -11.50 1.26 -2.19
C ALA A 128 -11.43 -0.23 -1.85
N GLN A 129 -11.77 -1.11 -2.80
CA GLN A 129 -11.67 -2.57 -2.65
C GLN A 129 -10.23 -3.03 -2.46
N LEU A 130 -9.31 -2.56 -3.29
CA LEU A 130 -7.89 -2.90 -3.22
C LEU A 130 -7.25 -2.47 -1.88
N ILE A 131 -7.52 -1.24 -1.44
CA ILE A 131 -7.04 -0.75 -0.14
C ILE A 131 -7.64 -1.57 1.01
N SER A 132 -8.93 -1.89 0.94
CA SER A 132 -9.58 -2.71 1.97
C SER A 132 -9.01 -4.12 2.03
N GLN A 133 -8.70 -4.74 0.88
CA GLN A 133 -8.00 -6.04 0.84
C GLN A 133 -6.61 -5.94 1.49
N GLY A 134 -5.85 -4.88 1.22
CA GLY A 134 -4.55 -4.65 1.84
C GLY A 134 -4.63 -4.54 3.37
N VAL A 135 -5.62 -3.80 3.89
CA VAL A 135 -5.87 -3.69 5.34
C VAL A 135 -6.26 -5.04 5.94
N ILE A 136 -7.13 -5.79 5.29
CA ILE A 136 -7.53 -7.13 5.75
C ILE A 136 -6.33 -8.08 5.81
N MET A 137 -5.53 -8.12 4.75
CA MET A 137 -4.32 -8.93 4.69
C MET A 137 -3.34 -8.54 5.81
N PHE A 138 -3.11 -7.25 6.02
CA PHE A 138 -2.26 -6.74 7.10
C PHE A 138 -2.75 -7.19 8.50
N LEU A 139 -4.06 -7.07 8.78
CA LEU A 139 -4.62 -7.50 10.07
C LEU A 139 -4.48 -9.01 10.29
N HIS A 140 -4.70 -9.82 9.25
CA HIS A 140 -4.46 -11.26 9.31
C HIS A 140 -2.99 -11.57 9.57
N CYS A 141 -2.06 -10.86 8.94
CA CYS A 141 -0.63 -11.01 9.20
C CYS A 141 -0.30 -10.73 10.67
N CYS A 142 -0.87 -9.68 11.27
CA CYS A 142 -0.68 -9.34 12.68
C CYS A 142 -1.23 -10.45 13.61
N ILE A 143 -2.44 -10.94 13.33
CA ILE A 143 -3.07 -12.01 14.11
C ILE A 143 -2.24 -13.29 14.05
N VAL A 144 -1.81 -13.70 12.85
CA VAL A 144 -0.99 -14.89 12.66
C VAL A 144 0.34 -14.76 13.40
N THR A 145 0.98 -13.59 13.34
CA THR A 145 2.23 -13.30 14.06
C THR A 145 2.04 -13.47 15.57
N LEU A 146 0.97 -12.88 16.13
CA LEU A 146 0.65 -12.99 17.55
C LEU A 146 0.36 -14.44 17.97
N LEU A 147 -0.46 -15.16 17.20
CA LEU A 147 -0.80 -16.55 17.50
C LEU A 147 0.42 -17.48 17.45
N ASN A 148 1.39 -17.21 16.57
CA ASN A 148 2.64 -17.93 16.47
C ASN A 148 3.55 -17.65 17.69
N GLU A 149 3.66 -16.38 18.12
CA GLU A 149 4.47 -16.02 19.32
C GLU A 149 4.00 -16.71 20.60
N TYR A 150 2.69 -16.95 20.75
CA TYR A 150 2.11 -17.62 21.91
C TYR A 150 1.94 -19.13 21.73
N ASN A 151 2.51 -19.73 20.68
CA ASN A 151 2.38 -21.16 20.36
C ASN A 151 0.92 -21.66 20.38
N VAL A 152 -0.04 -20.80 20.02
CA VAL A 152 -1.46 -21.18 19.98
C VAL A 152 -1.73 -22.10 18.79
N LEU A 153 -0.95 -21.94 17.72
CA LEU A 153 -0.99 -22.75 16.50
C LEU A 153 -0.21 -24.07 16.70
N ASN A 154 -0.66 -24.91 17.64
CA ASN A 154 -0.04 -26.21 18.01
C ASN A 154 -0.09 -27.30 16.91
N ASN A 155 -0.53 -26.98 15.69
CA ASN A 155 -0.81 -27.96 14.62
C ASN A 155 0.34 -28.13 13.60
N GLY A 156 1.59 -27.82 13.96
CA GLY A 156 2.75 -28.05 13.09
C GLY A 156 2.93 -27.07 11.92
N LEU A 157 2.03 -26.07 11.79
CA LEU A 157 2.20 -24.93 10.89
C LEU A 157 2.99 -23.83 11.63
N HIS A 158 4.28 -24.05 11.81
CA HIS A 158 5.18 -22.98 12.23
C HIS A 158 5.38 -22.04 11.04
N PHE A 159 4.65 -20.93 11.04
CA PHE A 159 4.94 -19.83 10.14
C PHE A 159 6.37 -19.33 10.42
N GLN A 160 7.06 -18.89 9.38
CA GLN A 160 8.40 -18.31 9.50
C GLN A 160 8.45 -17.27 10.61
N VAL A 161 9.56 -17.27 11.36
CA VAL A 161 9.77 -16.30 12.43
C VAL A 161 9.76 -14.90 11.82
N VAL A 162 8.80 -14.09 12.24
CA VAL A 162 8.63 -12.74 11.73
C VAL A 162 9.73 -11.84 12.29
N PRO A 163 10.54 -11.17 11.43
CA PRO A 163 11.64 -10.33 11.90
C PRO A 163 11.16 -9.19 12.81
N GLU A 164 12.05 -8.72 13.69
CA GLU A 164 11.76 -7.64 14.65
C GLU A 164 11.31 -6.35 13.99
N SER A 165 11.93 -5.98 12.87
CA SER A 165 11.55 -4.84 12.02
C SER A 165 10.09 -4.90 11.54
N VAL A 166 9.61 -6.08 11.19
CA VAL A 166 8.25 -6.31 10.69
C VAL A 166 7.23 -6.25 11.81
N ARG A 167 7.53 -6.88 12.95
CA ARG A 167 6.71 -6.80 14.16
C ARG A 167 6.58 -5.35 14.63
N SER A 168 7.69 -4.61 14.56
CA SER A 168 7.72 -3.17 14.85
C SER A 168 6.80 -2.37 13.91
N LEU A 169 6.86 -2.63 12.60
CA LEU A 169 5.95 -2.04 11.61
C LEU A 169 4.48 -2.38 11.91
N GLN A 170 4.18 -3.65 12.24
CA GLN A 170 2.82 -4.09 12.57
C GLN A 170 2.26 -3.32 13.77
N ILE A 171 3.05 -3.17 14.84
CA ILE A 171 2.64 -2.41 16.03
C ILE A 171 2.38 -0.93 15.68
N MET A 172 3.22 -0.35 14.82
CA MET A 172 3.07 1.04 14.40
C MET A 172 1.77 1.29 13.61
N LEU A 173 1.49 0.43 12.63
CA LEU A 173 0.29 0.55 11.80
C LEU A 173 -0.98 0.17 12.57
N LEU A 174 -0.94 -0.82 13.46
CA LEU A 174 -2.06 -1.13 14.37
C LEU A 174 -2.38 0.02 15.31
N GLY A 175 -1.35 0.66 15.89
CA GLY A 175 -1.53 1.86 16.70
C GLY A 175 -2.15 3.01 15.90
N THR A 176 -1.68 3.23 14.67
CA THR A 176 -2.25 4.23 13.76
C THR A 176 -3.72 3.92 13.46
N PHE A 177 -4.06 2.66 13.16
CA PHE A 177 -5.43 2.22 12.93
C PHE A 177 -6.32 2.42 14.16
N LEU A 178 -5.80 2.09 15.36
CA LEU A 178 -6.50 2.31 16.62
C LEU A 178 -6.82 3.80 16.82
N LEU A 179 -5.85 4.69 16.57
CA LEU A 179 -6.08 6.14 16.66
C LEU A 179 -7.19 6.59 15.70
N LEU A 180 -7.14 6.18 14.43
CA LEU A 180 -8.16 6.52 13.45
C LEU A 180 -9.55 6.05 13.89
N GLN A 181 -9.65 4.81 14.38
CA GLN A 181 -10.90 4.24 14.87
C GLN A 181 -11.40 5.00 16.10
N THR A 182 -10.52 5.35 17.04
CA THR A 182 -10.88 6.14 18.23
C THR A 182 -11.39 7.53 17.84
N LEU A 183 -10.69 8.23 16.93
CA LEU A 183 -11.13 9.55 16.45
C LEU A 183 -12.46 9.46 15.70
N TYR A 184 -12.70 8.39 14.95
CA TYR A 184 -13.96 8.14 14.27
C TYR A 184 -15.12 7.92 15.25
N MET A 185 -14.93 7.01 16.22
CA MET A 185 -15.96 6.63 17.19
C MET A 185 -16.22 7.74 18.21
N VAL A 186 -15.23 8.59 18.47
CA VAL A 186 -15.28 9.63 19.50
C VAL A 186 -14.91 10.99 18.88
N PRO A 187 -15.86 11.65 18.17
CA PRO A 187 -15.57 12.86 17.39
C PRO A 187 -15.02 14.03 18.21
N PHE A 188 -15.35 14.12 19.50
CA PHE A 188 -14.86 15.20 20.38
C PHE A 188 -13.33 15.17 20.56
N LEU A 189 -12.69 14.01 20.33
CA LEU A 189 -11.24 13.87 20.42
C LEU A 189 -10.50 14.52 19.25
N LYS A 190 -11.20 14.94 18.20
CA LYS A 190 -10.59 15.65 17.05
C LYS A 190 -10.24 17.10 17.37
N GLU A 191 -10.71 17.64 18.49
CA GLU A 191 -10.65 19.07 18.79
C GLU A 191 -9.42 19.46 19.62
N GLY A 192 -8.61 20.39 19.08
CA GLY A 192 -7.54 21.08 19.82
C GLY A 192 -6.57 20.15 20.54
N LEU A 193 -6.33 20.41 21.84
CA LEU A 193 -5.40 19.62 22.66
C LEU A 193 -5.83 18.16 22.84
N LYS A 194 -7.14 17.84 22.73
CA LYS A 194 -7.66 16.47 22.93
C LYS A 194 -7.16 15.53 21.83
N PHE A 195 -6.95 16.06 20.63
CA PHE A 195 -6.34 15.30 19.53
C PHE A 195 -4.91 14.88 19.88
N PHE A 196 -4.10 15.81 20.40
CA PHE A 196 -2.73 15.50 20.82
C PHE A 196 -2.71 14.55 22.01
N ILE A 197 -3.62 14.70 22.98
CA ILE A 197 -3.76 13.75 24.10
C ILE A 197 -4.09 12.34 23.59
N SER A 198 -4.99 12.20 22.61
CA SER A 198 -5.29 10.88 22.03
C SER A 198 -4.10 10.30 21.26
N CYS A 199 -3.34 11.13 20.54
CA CYS A 199 -2.08 10.70 19.91
C CYS A 199 -1.07 10.21 20.96
N PHE A 200 -0.86 10.94 22.05
CA PHE A 200 0.04 10.53 23.13
C PHE A 200 -0.41 9.26 23.83
N ALA A 201 -1.72 9.10 24.08
CA ALA A 201 -2.28 7.89 24.70
C ALA A 201 -2.04 6.66 23.82
N VAL A 202 -2.28 6.78 22.51
CA VAL A 202 -2.02 5.69 21.56
C VAL A 202 -0.52 5.41 21.44
N LEU A 203 0.33 6.44 21.38
CA LEU A 203 1.79 6.29 21.38
C LEU A 203 2.28 5.53 22.61
N PHE A 204 1.75 5.83 23.80
CA PHE A 204 2.10 5.13 25.02
C PHE A 204 1.72 3.63 24.96
N LEU A 205 0.52 3.32 24.47
CA LEU A 205 0.08 1.94 24.25
C LEU A 205 0.97 1.21 23.24
N MET A 206 1.34 1.89 22.14
CA MET A 206 2.24 1.34 21.13
C MET A 206 3.61 1.03 21.73
N MET A 207 4.19 1.95 22.51
CA MET A 207 5.49 1.73 23.17
C MET A 207 5.45 0.54 24.12
N GLY A 208 4.36 0.38 24.89
CA GLY A 208 4.15 -0.78 25.75
C GLY A 208 4.07 -2.09 24.96
N ALA A 209 3.24 -2.14 23.90
CA ALA A 209 3.13 -3.30 23.03
C ALA A 209 4.47 -3.66 22.36
N TRP A 210 5.21 -2.63 21.94
CA TRP A 210 6.51 -2.78 21.30
C TRP A 210 7.56 -3.37 22.24
N GLN A 211 7.62 -2.89 23.48
CA GLN A 211 8.50 -3.44 24.52
C GLN A 211 8.17 -4.90 24.85
N ILE A 212 6.87 -5.27 24.90
CA ILE A 212 6.43 -6.64 25.15
C ILE A 212 6.85 -7.56 23.99
N SER A 213 6.60 -7.16 22.75
CA SER A 213 6.90 -7.96 21.57
C SER A 213 8.40 -8.17 21.36
N LEU A 214 9.22 -7.13 21.57
CA LEU A 214 10.67 -7.22 21.42
C LEU A 214 11.39 -7.79 22.66
N LYS A 215 10.71 -7.90 23.81
CA LYS A 215 11.29 -8.33 25.11
C LYS A 215 12.51 -7.49 25.53
N GLN A 216 12.60 -6.24 25.06
CA GLN A 216 13.69 -5.31 25.35
C GLN A 216 13.18 -3.87 25.26
N ASN A 217 13.94 -2.91 25.79
CA ASN A 217 13.58 -1.50 25.70
C ASN A 217 13.61 -1.01 24.25
N VAL A 218 12.55 -0.32 23.82
CA VAL A 218 12.37 0.14 22.43
C VAL A 218 13.49 1.07 21.98
N PHE A 219 13.95 2.00 22.84
CA PHE A 219 15.02 2.93 22.47
C PHE A 219 16.37 2.22 22.32
N LEU A 220 16.66 1.25 23.19
CA LEU A 220 17.87 0.42 23.07
C LEU A 220 17.83 -0.42 21.80
N TRP A 221 16.68 -1.01 21.49
CA TRP A 221 16.50 -1.75 20.25
C TRP A 221 16.69 -0.85 19.03
N LEU A 222 16.04 0.31 18.98
CA LEU A 222 16.18 1.27 17.87
C LEU A 222 17.64 1.71 17.70
N PHE A 223 18.34 1.99 18.80
CA PHE A 223 19.75 2.35 18.75
C PHE A 223 20.61 1.20 18.21
N SER A 224 20.39 -0.03 18.67
CA SER A 224 21.07 -1.22 18.17
C SER A 224 20.76 -1.48 16.69
N PHE A 225 19.48 -1.38 16.32
CA PHE A 225 18.98 -1.58 14.98
C PHE A 225 19.60 -0.61 13.99
N CYS A 226 19.64 0.68 14.32
CA CYS A 226 20.26 1.71 13.48
C CYS A 226 21.79 1.56 13.36
N ASN A 227 22.46 1.11 14.43
CA ASN A 227 23.91 0.93 14.47
C ASN A 227 24.36 -0.49 14.08
N HIS A 228 23.47 -1.31 13.52
CA HIS A 228 23.74 -2.71 13.22
C HIS A 228 24.92 -2.91 12.25
N SER A 229 25.08 -2.02 11.26
CA SER A 229 26.18 -2.09 10.29
C SER A 229 26.58 -0.71 9.75
N LYS A 230 27.81 -0.60 9.25
CA LYS A 230 28.28 0.63 8.56
C LYS A 230 27.41 0.97 7.35
N THR A 231 27.01 -0.05 6.58
CA THR A 231 26.12 0.12 5.42
C THR A 231 24.78 0.71 5.83
N ARG A 232 24.15 0.16 6.88
CA ARG A 232 22.88 0.67 7.42
C ARG A 232 22.99 2.12 7.86
N MET A 233 24.04 2.48 8.60
CA MET A 233 24.28 3.87 9.03
C MET A 233 24.45 4.84 7.85
N LEU A 234 25.19 4.44 6.80
CA LEU A 234 25.36 5.27 5.60
C LEU A 234 24.05 5.44 4.83
N ILE A 235 23.22 4.39 4.74
CA ILE A 235 21.88 4.47 4.13
C ILE A 235 20.99 5.41 4.93
N ILE A 236 20.96 5.30 6.27
CA ILE A 236 20.19 6.20 7.14
C ILE A 236 20.64 7.65 6.93
N LEU A 237 21.95 7.91 6.90
CA LEU A 237 22.49 9.25 6.67
C LEU A 237 22.07 9.79 5.29
N PHE A 238 22.20 8.97 4.25
CA PHE A 238 21.82 9.34 2.89
C PHE A 238 20.31 9.64 2.79
N TRP A 239 19.46 8.82 3.40
CA TRP A 239 18.02 9.05 3.44
C TRP A 239 17.67 10.29 4.23
N PHE A 240 18.31 10.53 5.36
CA PHE A 240 18.12 11.75 6.16
C PHE A 240 18.43 13.01 5.33
N VAL A 241 19.57 13.03 4.62
CA VAL A 241 19.93 14.14 3.72
C VAL A 241 18.90 14.27 2.58
N SER A 242 18.46 13.15 2.00
CA SER A 242 17.45 13.14 0.94
C SER A 242 16.10 13.70 1.41
N THR A 243 15.68 13.38 2.64
CA THR A 243 14.47 13.92 3.26
C THR A 243 14.61 15.42 3.56
N LEU A 244 15.77 15.88 4.05
CA LEU A 244 16.00 17.32 4.24
C LEU A 244 15.94 18.09 2.91
N ALA A 245 16.53 17.51 1.86
CA ALA A 245 16.45 18.08 0.51
C ALA A 245 14.99 18.12 0.01
N SER A 246 14.21 17.07 0.21
CA SER A 246 12.80 17.01 -0.22
C SER A 246 11.94 18.05 0.51
N VAL A 247 12.10 18.19 1.83
CA VAL A 247 11.41 19.22 2.63
C VAL A 247 11.80 20.62 2.17
N THR A 248 13.08 20.86 1.88
CA THR A 248 13.56 22.14 1.37
C THR A 248 12.92 22.46 0.01
N ILE A 249 12.83 21.48 -0.89
CA ILE A 249 12.14 21.63 -2.19
C ILE A 249 10.68 22.00 -1.98
N VAL A 250 9.95 21.32 -1.09
CA VAL A 250 8.55 21.65 -0.77
C VAL A 250 8.42 23.09 -0.28
N ILE A 251 9.27 23.51 0.67
CA ILE A 251 9.25 24.87 1.22
C ILE A 251 9.50 25.92 0.13
N ILE A 252 10.53 25.72 -0.70
CA ILE A 252 10.88 26.65 -1.78
C ILE A 252 9.74 26.72 -2.80
N THR A 253 9.25 25.57 -3.26
CA THR A 253 8.19 25.48 -4.27
C THR A 253 6.92 26.18 -3.79
N ASN A 254 6.55 26.01 -2.51
CA ASN A 254 5.39 26.67 -1.95
C ASN A 254 5.57 28.17 -1.72
N LYS A 255 6.72 28.58 -1.17
CA LYS A 255 7.00 29.99 -0.85
C LYS A 255 7.12 30.85 -2.11
N TRP A 256 7.64 30.30 -3.20
CA TRP A 256 7.88 31.02 -4.45
C TRP A 256 6.80 30.76 -5.50
N GLU A 257 5.76 29.99 -5.15
CA GLU A 257 4.64 29.60 -6.03
C GLU A 257 5.07 28.98 -7.37
N ILE A 258 6.25 28.34 -7.38
CA ILE A 258 6.83 27.78 -8.59
C ILE A 258 6.10 26.51 -8.94
N SER A 259 5.28 26.54 -10.00
CA SER A 259 4.72 25.32 -10.63
C SER A 259 4.01 24.35 -9.66
N LYS A 260 3.29 24.88 -8.65
CA LYS A 260 2.51 24.09 -7.68
C LYS A 260 1.61 23.07 -8.40
N GLY A 261 1.69 21.80 -8.00
CA GLY A 261 0.89 20.71 -8.61
C GLY A 261 1.26 20.37 -10.05
N SER A 262 2.37 20.88 -10.61
CA SER A 262 2.82 20.50 -11.95
C SER A 262 3.33 19.06 -12.00
N SER A 263 3.18 18.41 -13.16
CA SER A 263 3.69 17.05 -13.34
C SER A 263 5.20 16.97 -13.08
N ILE A 264 5.96 18.00 -13.48
CA ILE A 264 7.41 18.11 -13.29
C ILE A 264 7.77 18.15 -11.81
N THR A 265 7.09 18.98 -11.01
CA THR A 265 7.35 19.04 -9.56
C THR A 265 7.12 17.70 -8.88
N ARG A 266 6.11 16.95 -9.33
CA ARG A 266 5.85 15.60 -8.79
C ARG A 266 6.97 14.62 -9.16
N LYS A 267 7.60 14.75 -10.33
CA LYS A 267 8.70 13.85 -10.73
C LYS A 267 9.94 13.97 -9.86
N TYR A 268 10.20 15.11 -9.20
CA TYR A 268 11.27 15.20 -8.20
C TYR A 268 11.07 14.18 -7.07
N PHE A 269 9.84 14.00 -6.59
CA PHE A 269 9.55 13.02 -5.54
C PHE A 269 9.63 11.57 -6.04
N HIS A 270 9.35 11.33 -7.34
CA HIS A 270 9.54 10.03 -7.96
C HIS A 270 11.04 9.68 -8.08
N LEU A 271 11.90 10.66 -8.36
CA LEU A 271 13.35 10.48 -8.35
C LEU A 271 13.90 10.26 -6.93
N ILE A 272 13.40 11.01 -5.94
CA ILE A 272 13.82 10.85 -4.54
C ILE A 272 13.40 9.49 -3.99
N ILE A 273 12.18 9.03 -4.27
CA ILE A 273 11.76 7.70 -3.81
C ILE A 273 12.59 6.60 -4.48
N ASN A 274 12.96 6.73 -5.76
CA ASN A 274 13.91 5.82 -6.40
C ASN A 274 15.27 5.83 -5.70
N ALA A 275 15.79 7.01 -5.37
CA ALA A 275 17.04 7.15 -4.63
C ALA A 275 16.98 6.48 -3.25
N ILE A 276 15.82 6.47 -2.59
CA ILE A 276 15.63 5.79 -1.30
C ILE A 276 15.50 4.28 -1.48
N TYR A 277 14.62 3.82 -2.38
CA TYR A 277 14.25 2.42 -2.50
C TYR A 277 15.33 1.57 -3.16
N ILE A 278 16.04 2.05 -4.18
CA ILE A 278 17.09 1.28 -4.86
C ILE A 278 18.16 0.78 -3.86
N PRO A 279 18.83 1.65 -3.07
CA PRO A 279 19.81 1.18 -2.10
C PRO A 279 19.17 0.39 -0.96
N GLY A 280 17.93 0.71 -0.56
CA GLY A 280 17.23 -0.08 0.46
C GLY A 280 16.99 -1.52 0.00
N ILE A 281 16.53 -1.72 -1.24
CA ILE A 281 16.30 -3.07 -1.80
C ILE A 281 17.62 -3.82 -1.95
N LEU A 282 18.67 -3.16 -2.45
CA LEU A 282 19.96 -3.79 -2.75
C LEU A 282 20.79 -4.11 -1.51
N TYR A 283 20.73 -3.27 -0.48
CA TYR A 283 21.71 -3.31 0.62
C TYR A 283 21.09 -3.53 2.00
N ASP A 284 19.83 -3.16 2.25
CA ASP A 284 19.21 -3.31 3.57
C ASP A 284 17.66 -3.29 3.51
N GLN A 285 17.10 -4.41 3.06
CA GLN A 285 15.64 -4.56 2.93
C GLN A 285 14.93 -4.47 4.28
N GLU A 286 15.58 -4.94 5.34
CA GLU A 286 15.04 -4.90 6.69
C GLU A 286 14.85 -3.45 7.17
N LEU A 287 15.87 -2.60 6.99
CA LEU A 287 15.76 -1.17 7.25
C LEU A 287 14.68 -0.53 6.38
N LEU A 288 14.63 -0.85 5.08
CA LEU A 288 13.65 -0.27 4.15
C LEU A 288 12.21 -0.61 4.56
N ILE A 289 11.96 -1.84 4.97
CA ILE A 289 10.65 -2.29 5.45
C ILE A 289 10.26 -1.50 6.69
N PHE A 290 11.12 -1.45 7.70
CA PHE A 290 10.85 -0.70 8.92
C PHE A 290 10.58 0.79 8.61
N ALA A 291 11.48 1.43 7.87
CA ALA A 291 11.36 2.84 7.50
C ALA A 291 10.11 3.14 6.67
N SER A 292 9.71 2.25 5.76
CA SER A 292 8.49 2.41 4.97
C SER A 292 7.21 2.38 5.82
N GLY A 293 7.19 1.56 6.87
CA GLY A 293 6.12 1.56 7.87
C GLY A 293 6.07 2.86 8.66
N VAL A 294 7.23 3.38 9.08
CA VAL A 294 7.33 4.69 9.73
C VAL A 294 6.81 5.81 8.84
N ALA A 295 7.26 5.85 7.59
CA ALA A 295 6.83 6.83 6.61
C ALA A 295 5.31 6.78 6.36
N LEU A 296 4.73 5.57 6.27
CA LEU A 296 3.29 5.40 6.08
C LEU A 296 2.50 5.92 7.28
N THR A 297 2.92 5.59 8.50
CA THR A 297 2.32 6.16 9.72
C THR A 297 2.38 7.69 9.72
N ILE A 298 3.54 8.28 9.39
CA ILE A 298 3.69 9.74 9.34
C ILE A 298 2.75 10.34 8.29
N PHE A 299 2.71 9.81 7.07
CA PHE A 299 1.85 10.36 6.01
C PHE A 299 0.36 10.27 6.35
N ILE A 300 -0.09 9.16 6.94
CA ILE A 300 -1.48 9.03 7.42
C ILE A 300 -1.76 10.06 8.52
N LEU A 301 -0.88 10.24 9.49
CA LEU A 301 -1.07 11.22 10.57
C LEU A 301 -1.07 12.67 10.06
N LEU A 302 -0.20 13.01 9.10
CA LEU A 302 -0.19 14.33 8.48
C LEU A 302 -1.52 14.60 7.75
N GLU A 303 -2.02 13.62 7.00
CA GLU A 303 -3.30 13.74 6.31
C GLU A 303 -4.48 13.87 7.29
N VAL A 304 -4.46 13.15 8.41
CA VAL A 304 -5.44 13.32 9.49
C VAL A 304 -5.37 14.73 10.08
N CYS A 305 -4.18 15.22 10.40
CA CYS A 305 -3.96 16.57 10.92
C CYS A 305 -4.50 17.64 9.97
N ARG A 306 -4.29 17.47 8.66
CA ARG A 306 -4.85 18.33 7.62
C ARG A 306 -6.38 18.32 7.64
N ILE A 307 -6.98 17.12 7.59
CA ILE A 307 -8.43 16.92 7.53
C ILE A 307 -9.16 17.52 8.73
N ILE A 308 -8.64 17.30 9.94
CA ILE A 308 -9.27 17.82 11.17
C ILE A 308 -8.90 19.27 11.46
N ASN A 309 -8.07 19.88 10.60
CA ASN A 309 -7.50 21.22 10.79
C ASN A 309 -6.86 21.37 12.17
N ALA A 310 -5.90 20.49 12.48
CA ALA A 310 -5.29 20.35 13.80
C ALA A 310 -4.46 21.59 14.18
N PHE A 311 -5.04 22.49 14.98
CA PHE A 311 -4.39 23.68 15.53
C PHE A 311 -3.64 24.49 14.42
N ILE A 312 -2.40 24.90 14.64
CA ILE A 312 -1.57 25.61 13.66
C ILE A 312 -0.99 24.65 12.60
N ILE A 313 -0.98 23.34 12.88
CA ILE A 313 -0.31 22.35 12.01
C ILE A 313 -1.17 22.02 10.78
N GLY A 314 -2.49 21.93 10.93
CA GLY A 314 -3.43 21.61 9.85
C GLY A 314 -3.25 22.50 8.61
N PRO A 315 -3.31 23.84 8.74
CA PRO A 315 -3.12 24.76 7.61
C PRO A 315 -1.72 24.67 7.00
N VAL A 316 -0.68 24.52 7.82
CA VAL A 316 0.70 24.36 7.34
C VAL A 316 0.85 23.10 6.49
N ILE A 317 0.19 22.00 6.86
CA ILE A 317 0.18 20.76 6.08
C ILE A 317 -0.63 20.95 4.79
N GLU A 318 -1.80 21.60 4.85
CA GLU A 318 -2.62 21.89 3.66
C GLU A 318 -1.83 22.67 2.61
N ASP A 319 -1.11 23.72 3.04
CA ASP A 319 -0.22 24.50 2.18
C ASP A 319 0.96 23.66 1.67
N ALA A 320 1.57 22.86 2.55
CA ALA A 320 2.66 21.96 2.16
C ALA A 320 2.22 20.98 1.06
N PHE A 321 0.98 20.48 1.15
CA PHE A 321 0.46 19.44 0.26
C PHE A 321 0.06 19.96 -1.13
N GLN A 322 -0.03 21.28 -1.33
CA GLN A 322 -0.31 21.87 -2.64
C GLN A 322 0.66 21.42 -3.74
N VAL A 323 1.92 21.13 -3.39
CA VAL A 323 2.94 20.64 -4.34
C VAL A 323 2.62 19.24 -4.86
N PHE A 324 1.91 18.43 -4.07
CA PHE A 324 1.60 17.03 -4.40
C PHE A 324 0.29 16.86 -5.16
N LEU A 325 -0.54 17.90 -5.26
CA LEU A 325 -1.86 17.79 -5.85
C LEU A 325 -1.80 17.30 -7.30
N ASP A 326 -2.61 16.27 -7.57
CA ASP A 326 -2.88 15.76 -8.90
C ASP A 326 -4.36 15.90 -9.27
N GLU A 327 -4.69 15.72 -10.55
CA GLU A 327 -6.08 15.63 -11.04
C GLU A 327 -6.87 14.52 -10.30
N LYS A 328 -6.14 13.51 -9.80
CA LYS A 328 -6.67 12.39 -9.02
C LYS A 328 -6.91 12.74 -7.54
N ASP A 329 -6.30 13.81 -7.00
CA ASP A 329 -6.48 14.26 -5.61
C ASP A 329 -7.60 15.31 -5.45
N SER A 330 -8.62 15.26 -6.30
CA SER A 330 -9.77 16.18 -6.25
C SER A 330 -10.82 15.83 -5.19
N GLY A 331 -10.53 14.82 -4.37
CA GLY A 331 -11.41 14.27 -3.34
C GLY A 331 -11.25 14.91 -1.97
N PHE A 332 -11.80 14.23 -0.96
CA PHE A 332 -11.62 14.60 0.44
C PHE A 332 -10.18 14.35 0.92
N LEU A 333 -9.58 13.25 0.45
CA LEU A 333 -8.21 12.86 0.76
C LEU A 333 -7.23 13.28 -0.33
N ILE A 334 -6.01 13.63 0.06
CA ILE A 334 -4.85 13.78 -0.82
C ILE A 334 -4.02 12.50 -0.70
N LEU A 335 -4.04 11.67 -1.75
CA LEU A 335 -3.54 10.29 -1.69
C LEU A 335 -2.28 10.06 -2.51
N SER A 336 -1.95 10.91 -3.48
CA SER A 336 -0.82 10.67 -4.40
C SER A 336 0.52 10.37 -3.72
N HIS A 337 0.85 11.07 -2.63
CA HIS A 337 2.09 10.86 -1.88
C HIS A 337 2.06 9.59 -1.02
N ILE A 338 0.89 9.24 -0.44
CA ILE A 338 0.67 7.97 0.26
C ILE A 338 0.76 6.80 -0.72
N TYR A 339 0.14 6.92 -1.90
CA TYR A 339 0.17 5.89 -2.92
C TYR A 339 1.51 5.74 -3.61
N LEU A 340 2.31 6.79 -3.74
CA LEU A 340 3.69 6.66 -4.20
C LEU A 340 4.50 5.77 -3.26
N LEU A 341 4.34 5.97 -1.94
CA LEU A 341 4.96 5.12 -0.91
C LEU A 341 4.42 3.69 -0.94
N ILE A 342 3.10 3.50 -0.90
CA ILE A 342 2.46 2.17 -0.94
C ILE A 342 2.85 1.41 -2.21
N GLY A 343 2.89 2.09 -3.36
CA GLY A 343 3.30 1.51 -4.64
C GLY A 343 4.72 0.97 -4.61
N CYS A 344 5.66 1.73 -4.05
CA CYS A 344 7.05 1.28 -3.93
C CYS A 344 7.24 0.21 -2.85
N SER A 345 6.50 0.27 -1.74
CA SER A 345 6.63 -0.68 -0.62
C SER A 345 5.92 -2.00 -0.82
N SER A 346 4.78 -2.01 -1.51
CA SER A 346 3.93 -3.21 -1.59
C SER A 346 4.61 -4.43 -2.21
N PRO A 347 5.45 -4.32 -3.27
CA PRO A 347 6.24 -5.46 -3.74
C PRO A 347 7.10 -6.10 -2.65
N ILE A 348 7.68 -5.27 -1.78
CA ILE A 348 8.58 -5.70 -0.71
C ILE A 348 7.77 -6.34 0.42
N TRP A 349 6.64 -5.73 0.81
CA TRP A 349 5.75 -6.27 1.83
C TRP A 349 5.12 -7.61 1.42
N LEU A 350 4.83 -7.79 0.12
CA LEU A 350 4.21 -9.01 -0.44
C LEU A 350 5.21 -10.15 -0.62
N TYR A 351 6.43 -9.85 -1.06
CA TYR A 351 7.46 -10.86 -1.29
C TYR A 351 7.81 -11.62 0.00
N GLY A 352 7.70 -10.95 1.16
CA GLY A 352 7.89 -11.57 2.47
C GLY A 352 9.36 -11.70 2.88
N TYR A 353 9.59 -12.38 4.00
CA TYR A 353 10.88 -12.47 4.69
C TYR A 353 11.37 -13.92 4.72
N SER A 354 11.53 -14.53 3.55
CA SER A 354 12.05 -15.90 3.45
C SER A 354 13.57 -15.92 3.57
N SER A 355 14.13 -16.90 4.26
CA SER A 355 15.59 -17.10 4.41
C SER A 355 16.32 -17.40 3.08
N ASN A 356 15.57 -17.69 2.02
CA ASN A 356 16.08 -17.92 0.67
C ASN A 356 15.79 -16.76 -0.29
N SER A 357 15.32 -15.61 0.19
CA SER A 357 15.08 -14.45 -0.67
C SER A 357 16.39 -14.01 -1.32
N GLN A 358 16.49 -14.20 -2.64
CA GLN A 358 17.56 -13.61 -3.43
C GLN A 358 17.53 -12.11 -3.16
N SER A 359 18.61 -11.59 -2.56
CA SER A 359 18.71 -10.23 -2.02
C SER A 359 18.39 -9.08 -2.99
N ALA A 360 18.12 -9.37 -4.27
CA ALA A 360 17.70 -8.39 -5.27
C ALA A 360 16.76 -8.97 -6.34
N HIS A 361 15.78 -9.78 -5.94
CA HIS A 361 14.76 -10.28 -6.87
C HIS A 361 14.10 -9.11 -7.63
N ILE A 362 14.02 -9.20 -8.96
CA ILE A 362 13.59 -8.07 -9.81
C ILE A 362 12.19 -7.56 -9.47
N SER A 363 11.29 -8.45 -9.03
CA SER A 363 9.93 -8.08 -8.63
C SER A 363 9.90 -7.04 -7.49
N LEU A 364 10.90 -7.00 -6.60
CA LEU A 364 11.00 -6.00 -5.53
C LEU A 364 11.12 -4.58 -6.08
N PHE A 365 11.68 -4.42 -7.28
CA PHE A 365 11.84 -3.14 -7.96
C PHE A 365 10.60 -2.69 -8.74
N SER A 366 9.48 -3.42 -8.69
CA SER A 366 8.29 -3.12 -9.52
C SER A 366 7.78 -1.70 -9.35
N GLY A 367 7.79 -1.14 -8.14
CA GLY A 367 7.42 0.27 -7.92
C GLY A 367 8.44 1.26 -8.47
N VAL A 368 9.73 0.98 -8.27
CA VAL A 368 10.85 1.78 -8.81
C VAL A 368 10.82 1.82 -10.34
N ILE A 369 10.61 0.67 -10.98
CA ILE A 369 10.57 0.52 -12.44
C ILE A 369 9.33 1.21 -13.00
N SER A 370 8.13 0.86 -12.52
CA SER A 370 6.88 1.35 -13.12
C SER A 370 6.63 2.83 -12.82
N VAL A 371 6.60 3.21 -11.55
CA VAL A 371 6.21 4.56 -11.11
C VAL A 371 7.43 5.49 -11.07
N GLY A 372 8.58 4.99 -10.61
CA GLY A 372 9.79 5.79 -10.57
C GLY A 372 10.31 6.16 -11.96
N PHE A 373 10.71 5.14 -12.74
CA PHE A 373 11.30 5.33 -14.06
C PHE A 373 10.26 5.45 -15.18
N GLY A 374 9.28 4.54 -15.22
CA GLY A 374 8.28 4.48 -16.28
C GLY A 374 7.40 5.72 -16.36
N ASP A 375 6.71 6.06 -15.29
CA ASP A 375 5.82 7.24 -15.23
C ASP A 375 6.60 8.57 -15.40
N THR A 376 7.86 8.63 -14.97
CA THR A 376 8.73 9.79 -15.27
C THR A 376 9.06 9.87 -16.76
N ALA A 377 9.47 8.76 -17.38
CA ALA A 377 9.78 8.69 -18.81
C ALA A 377 8.53 8.94 -19.68
N ALA A 378 7.36 8.46 -19.27
CA ALA A 378 6.10 8.71 -19.95
C ALA A 378 5.75 10.20 -19.96
N ALA A 379 5.89 10.87 -18.81
CA ALA A 379 5.60 12.28 -18.69
C ALA A 379 6.59 13.16 -19.47
N ILE A 380 7.89 12.87 -19.39
CA ILE A 380 8.91 13.61 -20.14
C ILE A 380 8.77 13.35 -21.64
N GLY A 381 8.66 12.08 -22.05
CA GLY A 381 8.49 11.71 -23.45
C GLY A 381 7.21 12.27 -24.06
N GLY A 382 6.11 12.23 -23.30
CA GLY A 382 4.83 12.78 -23.74
C GLY A 382 4.81 14.31 -23.83
N THR A 383 5.57 15.02 -22.99
CA THR A 383 5.68 16.49 -23.07
C THR A 383 6.63 16.95 -24.18
N LEU A 384 7.73 16.23 -24.42
CA LEU A 384 8.72 16.59 -25.43
C LEU A 384 8.35 16.15 -26.85
N PHE A 385 7.77 14.94 -26.99
CA PHE A 385 7.55 14.30 -28.28
C PHE A 385 6.08 13.99 -28.57
N GLY A 386 5.19 14.23 -27.61
CA GLY A 386 3.78 13.85 -27.72
C GLY A 386 3.05 14.57 -28.83
N GLN A 387 2.54 13.81 -29.79
CA GLN A 387 1.71 14.32 -30.89
C GLN A 387 0.39 13.55 -30.96
N ASN A 388 0.42 12.26 -30.65
CA ASN A 388 -0.71 11.37 -30.86
C ASN A 388 -1.22 10.83 -29.52
N ASN A 389 -2.43 11.22 -29.14
CA ASN A 389 -3.06 10.76 -27.91
C ASN A 389 -3.73 9.39 -28.10
N TRP A 390 -3.65 8.55 -27.06
CA TRP A 390 -4.46 7.34 -26.99
C TRP A 390 -5.95 7.72 -26.97
N LYS A 391 -6.78 6.99 -27.72
CA LYS A 391 -8.24 7.21 -27.72
C LYS A 391 -8.81 7.17 -26.29
N GLY A 392 -9.44 8.28 -25.89
CA GLY A 392 -10.06 8.43 -24.57
C GLY A 392 -9.10 8.74 -23.41
N SER A 393 -7.82 9.03 -23.69
CA SER A 393 -6.80 9.34 -22.70
C SER A 393 -6.05 10.63 -23.07
N LYS A 394 -5.54 11.34 -22.07
CA LYS A 394 -4.62 12.47 -22.26
C LYS A 394 -3.17 12.01 -22.50
N LYS A 395 -2.89 10.71 -22.36
CA LYS A 395 -1.56 10.13 -22.53
C LYS A 395 -1.28 9.89 -24.02
N THR A 396 -0.02 10.05 -24.41
CA THR A 396 0.43 9.96 -25.80
C THR A 396 1.08 8.60 -26.11
N TYR A 397 1.03 8.19 -27.38
CA TYR A 397 1.75 6.99 -27.84
C TYR A 397 3.25 7.16 -27.64
N GLU A 398 3.79 8.34 -27.93
CA GLU A 398 5.21 8.65 -27.79
C GLU A 398 5.68 8.56 -26.33
N GLY A 399 4.86 9.06 -25.40
CA GLY A 399 5.09 8.89 -23.96
C GLY A 399 5.12 7.41 -23.56
N THR A 400 4.15 6.61 -24.03
CA THR A 400 4.13 5.16 -23.76
C THR A 400 5.36 4.43 -24.31
N ILE A 401 5.86 4.80 -25.49
CA ILE A 401 7.09 4.22 -26.06
C ILE A 401 8.31 4.57 -25.21
N CYS A 402 8.40 5.83 -24.74
CA CYS A 402 9.46 6.25 -23.83
C CYS A 402 9.42 5.47 -22.51
N ALA A 403 8.22 5.32 -21.93
CA ALA A 403 7.99 4.54 -20.72
C ALA A 403 8.42 3.09 -20.90
N PHE A 404 7.99 2.44 -21.98
CA PHE A 404 8.36 1.07 -22.32
C PHE A 404 9.89 0.91 -22.44
N THR A 405 10.54 1.83 -23.16
CA THR A 405 11.99 1.75 -23.42
C THR A 405 12.79 1.89 -22.13
N VAL A 406 12.48 2.91 -21.31
CA VAL A 406 13.20 3.14 -20.05
C VAL A 406 12.92 2.01 -19.07
N GLN A 407 11.66 1.60 -18.91
CA GLN A 407 11.30 0.47 -18.04
C GLN A 407 12.03 -0.80 -18.46
N LEU A 408 12.09 -1.10 -19.76
CA LEU A 408 12.77 -2.29 -20.27
C LEU A 408 14.26 -2.25 -19.96
N ILE A 409 14.95 -1.13 -20.24
CA ILE A 409 16.38 -0.97 -19.93
C ILE A 409 16.62 -1.18 -18.42
N THR A 410 15.84 -0.52 -17.57
CA THR A 410 15.98 -0.65 -16.11
C THR A 410 15.67 -2.07 -15.62
N SER A 411 14.68 -2.73 -16.21
CA SER A 411 14.30 -4.09 -15.85
C SER A 411 15.38 -5.08 -16.26
N LEU A 412 15.96 -4.94 -17.45
CA LEU A 412 17.07 -5.80 -17.89
C LEU A 412 18.32 -5.59 -17.03
N PHE A 413 18.58 -4.36 -16.57
CA PHE A 413 19.64 -4.09 -15.60
C PHE A 413 19.41 -4.84 -14.29
N PHE A 414 18.24 -4.68 -13.66
CA PHE A 414 17.94 -5.39 -12.40
C PHE A 414 17.83 -6.91 -12.58
N LEU A 415 17.36 -7.37 -13.74
CA LEU A 415 17.34 -8.79 -14.10
C LEU A 415 18.77 -9.35 -14.11
N SER A 416 19.71 -8.65 -14.75
CA SER A 416 21.11 -9.08 -14.82
C SER A 416 21.81 -9.09 -13.46
N TYR A 417 21.33 -8.28 -12.51
CA TYR A 417 21.88 -8.20 -11.16
C TYR A 417 21.35 -9.31 -10.25
N GLY A 418 20.04 -9.59 -10.30
CA GLY A 418 19.37 -10.51 -9.38
C GLY A 418 19.16 -11.93 -9.90
N HIS A 419 19.23 -12.15 -11.21
CA HIS A 419 18.77 -13.38 -11.85
C HIS A 419 19.67 -13.88 -12.97
N VAL A 420 19.49 -15.14 -13.35
CA VAL A 420 20.08 -15.67 -14.58
C VAL A 420 19.41 -15.01 -15.78
N PHE A 421 20.23 -14.47 -16.68
CA PHE A 421 19.80 -13.81 -17.92
C PHE A 421 19.39 -14.85 -18.98
N SER A 422 18.33 -15.60 -18.70
CA SER A 422 17.78 -16.65 -19.57
C SER A 422 16.79 -16.07 -20.59
N THR A 423 16.60 -16.76 -21.72
CA THR A 423 15.61 -16.38 -22.74
C THR A 423 14.20 -16.29 -22.17
N TRP A 424 13.84 -17.18 -21.25
CA TRP A 424 12.54 -17.19 -20.57
C TRP A 424 12.36 -15.97 -19.67
N ASN A 425 13.35 -15.66 -18.82
CA ASN A 425 13.28 -14.52 -17.91
C ASN A 425 13.22 -13.19 -18.68
N VAL A 426 13.97 -13.06 -19.77
CA VAL A 426 13.91 -11.89 -20.66
C VAL A 426 12.54 -11.79 -21.33
N PHE A 427 11.99 -12.90 -21.84
CA PHE A 427 10.67 -12.94 -22.46
C PHE A 427 9.56 -12.50 -21.51
N LEU A 428 9.53 -13.04 -20.28
CA LEU A 428 8.60 -12.62 -19.24
C LEU A 428 8.74 -11.14 -18.90
N THR A 429 9.98 -10.65 -18.77
CA THR A 429 10.26 -9.23 -18.51
C THR A 429 9.70 -8.33 -19.61
N VAL A 430 9.92 -8.67 -20.89
CA VAL A 430 9.40 -7.90 -22.02
C VAL A 430 7.88 -7.85 -22.01
N ILE A 431 7.20 -8.98 -21.77
CA ILE A 431 5.74 -9.04 -21.67
C ILE A 431 5.22 -8.19 -20.51
N ALA A 432 5.89 -8.29 -19.35
CA ALA A 432 5.53 -7.54 -18.15
C ALA A 432 5.59 -6.03 -18.41
N ILE A 433 6.68 -5.54 -19.00
CA ILE A 433 6.87 -4.11 -19.29
C ILE A 433 5.95 -3.62 -20.40
N PHE A 434 5.75 -4.42 -21.46
CA PHE A 434 4.79 -4.10 -22.50
C PHE A 434 3.38 -3.94 -21.95
N SER A 435 2.93 -4.91 -21.15
CA SER A 435 1.60 -4.92 -20.55
C SER A 435 1.43 -3.77 -19.56
N THR A 436 2.44 -3.48 -18.74
CA THR A 436 2.43 -2.38 -17.77
C THR A 436 2.37 -1.01 -18.46
N SER A 437 3.12 -0.83 -19.56
CA SER A 437 3.11 0.42 -20.34
C SER A 437 1.74 0.66 -21.01
N ILE A 438 1.08 -0.39 -21.50
CA ILE A 438 -0.28 -0.30 -22.02
C ILE A 438 -1.27 0.03 -20.91
N LEU A 439 -1.15 -0.64 -19.75
CA LEU A 439 -2.01 -0.37 -18.60
C LEU A 439 -1.88 1.09 -18.16
N GLU A 440 -0.65 1.60 -18.07
CA GLU A 440 -0.38 3.01 -17.75
C GLU A 440 -1.10 3.96 -18.73
N ALA A 441 -1.04 3.69 -20.04
CA ALA A 441 -1.65 4.52 -21.07
C ALA A 441 -3.19 4.58 -20.99
N LYS A 442 -3.81 3.50 -20.48
CA LYS A 442 -5.26 3.27 -20.52
C LYS A 442 -5.96 3.43 -19.18
N THR A 443 -5.27 3.21 -18.07
CA THR A 443 -5.88 3.24 -16.75
C THR A 443 -6.28 4.65 -16.34
N THR A 444 -7.48 4.78 -15.79
CA THR A 444 -7.92 6.00 -15.09
C THR A 444 -7.72 5.90 -13.57
N GLN A 445 -7.26 4.75 -13.08
CA GLN A 445 -6.99 4.51 -11.67
C GLN A 445 -5.70 5.24 -11.24
N VAL A 446 -5.45 5.37 -9.94
CA VAL A 446 -4.18 5.93 -9.48
C VAL A 446 -3.04 4.98 -9.83
N ASP A 447 -2.17 5.41 -10.75
CA ASP A 447 -1.01 4.69 -11.28
C ASP A 447 -0.04 4.29 -10.18
N ASN A 448 0.22 5.22 -9.25
CA ASN A 448 1.07 4.95 -8.08
C ASN A 448 0.59 3.77 -7.23
N LEU A 449 -0.71 3.46 -7.27
CA LEU A 449 -1.29 2.31 -6.56
C LEU A 449 -1.29 1.04 -7.42
N VAL A 450 -1.71 1.12 -8.68
CA VAL A 450 -2.01 -0.07 -9.50
C VAL A 450 -0.84 -0.60 -10.31
N LEU A 451 0.02 0.27 -10.86
CA LEU A 451 1.10 -0.17 -11.75
C LEU A 451 2.16 -1.01 -11.04
N PRO A 452 2.60 -0.68 -9.81
CA PRO A 452 3.58 -1.50 -9.10
C PRO A 452 3.10 -2.91 -8.82
N LEU A 453 1.84 -3.06 -8.38
CA LEU A 453 1.23 -4.37 -8.13
C LEU A 453 1.04 -5.16 -9.42
N PHE A 454 0.58 -4.49 -10.48
CA PHE A 454 0.43 -5.14 -11.78
C PHE A 454 1.77 -5.65 -12.30
N LEU A 455 2.80 -4.81 -12.31
CA LEU A 455 4.14 -5.23 -12.75
C LEU A 455 4.71 -6.33 -11.85
N PHE A 456 4.55 -6.21 -10.53
CA PHE A 456 4.97 -7.22 -9.56
C PHE A 456 4.36 -8.58 -9.89
N SER A 457 3.07 -8.63 -10.24
CA SER A 457 2.36 -9.88 -10.53
C SER A 457 2.93 -10.68 -11.71
N PHE A 458 3.63 -10.03 -12.64
CA PHE A 458 4.36 -10.70 -13.72
C PHE A 458 5.79 -11.04 -13.30
N LEU A 459 6.52 -10.07 -12.74
CA LEU A 459 7.94 -10.22 -12.42
C LEU A 459 8.19 -11.22 -11.29
N SER A 460 7.21 -11.49 -10.42
CA SER A 460 7.31 -12.50 -9.37
C SER A 460 7.33 -13.95 -9.88
N TRP A 461 7.07 -14.18 -11.17
CA TRP A 461 7.23 -15.48 -11.83
C TRP A 461 8.63 -15.74 -12.40
N ILE A 462 9.54 -14.76 -12.32
CA ILE A 462 10.91 -14.89 -12.79
C ILE A 462 11.66 -15.85 -11.86
N LEU A 463 12.40 -16.79 -12.46
CA LEU A 463 13.16 -17.85 -11.78
C LEU A 463 14.59 -17.43 -11.46
#